data_AF-A0A4Y8C900-F1
#
_entry.id   AF-A0A4Y8C900-F1
#
_cell.length_a   1.000
_cell.length_b   1.000
_cell.length_c   1.000
_cell.angle_alpha   90.00
_cell.angle_beta   90.00
_cell.angle_gamma   90.00
#
_symmetry.space_group_name_H-M   'P 1'
#
loop_
_entity.id
_entity.type
_entity.pdbx_description
1 polymer ?
#
loop_
_entity_poly.entity_id
_entity_poly.type
_entity_poly.pdbx_seq_one_letter_code
_entity_poly.pdbx_strand_id
1 'polypeptide(L)'
;TNDLKEKLYTVSKKWLLEHILYEDMKVEQYRRSSLASEDDGEVSFEEVKEEKDDENAVYLYTCECVGQMHDVPFGIHQKIQLKGVKFKCKKCKEAIQFYKKYSENF
;
A
#
# COMPACT_ATOMS: atom_id res chain seq x y z
N THR A 1 -5.39 -30.44 -44.49
CA THR A 1 -6.00 -30.74 -43.17
C THR A 1 -5.70 -29.71 -42.08
N ASN A 2 -5.13 -28.53 -42.40
CA ASN A 2 -4.78 -27.51 -41.39
C ASN A 2 -5.74 -26.29 -41.35
N ASP A 3 -6.46 -26.01 -42.44
CA ASP A 3 -7.30 -24.81 -42.59
C ASP A 3 -8.43 -24.71 -41.54
N LEU A 4 -9.05 -25.84 -41.18
CA LEU A 4 -10.07 -25.87 -40.12
C LEU A 4 -9.50 -25.56 -38.73
N LYS A 5 -8.28 -26.02 -38.47
CA LYS A 5 -7.57 -25.78 -37.20
C LYS A 5 -7.17 -24.31 -37.08
N GLU A 6 -6.70 -23.72 -38.17
CA GLU A 6 -6.32 -22.29 -38.22
C GLU A 6 -7.54 -21.37 -38.08
N LYS A 7 -8.66 -21.71 -38.72
CA LYS A 7 -9.93 -20.98 -38.57
C LYS A 7 -10.45 -21.05 -37.15
N LEU A 8 -10.44 -22.24 -36.54
CA LEU A 8 -10.84 -22.42 -35.15
C LEU A 8 -9.94 -21.60 -34.21
N TYR A 9 -8.62 -21.67 -34.39
CA TYR A 9 -7.67 -20.90 -33.60
C TYR A 9 -7.92 -19.39 -33.71
N THR A 10 -8.22 -18.89 -34.91
CA THR A 10 -8.51 -17.47 -35.13
C THR A 10 -9.80 -17.04 -34.42
N VAL A 11 -10.85 -17.85 -34.52
CA VAL A 11 -12.14 -17.57 -33.86
C VAL A 11 -11.99 -17.60 -32.33
N SER A 12 -11.33 -18.63 -31.79
CA SER A 12 -11.10 -18.77 -30.35
C SER A 12 -10.23 -17.65 -29.80
N LYS A 13 -9.17 -17.25 -30.52
CA LYS A 13 -8.29 -16.14 -30.11
C LYS A 13 -9.06 -14.81 -30.06
N LYS A 14 -9.88 -14.54 -31.08
CA LYS A 14 -10.71 -13.34 -31.13
C LYS A 14 -11.73 -13.31 -29.98
N TRP A 15 -12.45 -14.41 -29.79
CA TRP A 15 -13.42 -14.54 -28.71
C TRP A 15 -12.78 -14.37 -27.32
N LEU A 16 -11.63 -14.99 -27.08
CA LEU A 16 -10.92 -14.88 -25.80
C LEU A 16 -10.49 -13.44 -25.52
N LEU A 17 -9.96 -12.74 -26.53
CA LEU A 17 -9.56 -11.34 -26.37
C LEU A 17 -10.77 -10.45 -26.05
N GLU A 18 -11.87 -10.62 -26.78
CA GLU A 18 -13.12 -9.89 -26.53
C GLU A 18 -13.65 -10.16 -25.12
N HIS A 19 -13.57 -11.42 -24.66
CA HIS A 19 -14.00 -11.81 -23.32
C HIS A 19 -13.14 -11.16 -22.23
N ILE A 20 -11.81 -11.22 -22.35
CA ILE A 20 -10.88 -10.59 -21.39
C ILE A 20 -11.18 -9.09 -21.30
N LEU A 21 -11.25 -8.40 -22.44
CA LEU A 21 -11.52 -6.96 -22.48
C LEU A 21 -12.89 -6.60 -21.85
N TYR A 22 -13.91 -7.42 -22.09
CA TYR A 22 -15.24 -7.19 -21.54
C TYR A 22 -15.27 -7.38 -20.02
N GLU A 23 -14.65 -8.45 -19.50
CA GLU A 23 -14.60 -8.69 -18.06
C GLU A 23 -13.70 -7.66 -17.34
N ASP A 24 -12.54 -7.30 -17.90
CA ASP A 24 -11.66 -6.26 -17.35
C ASP A 24 -12.39 -4.91 -17.28
N MET A 25 -13.20 -4.57 -18.29
CA MET A 25 -14.02 -3.35 -18.28
C MET A 25 -15.07 -3.38 -17.17
N LYS A 26 -15.65 -4.54 -16.83
CA LYS A 26 -16.58 -4.66 -15.69
C LYS A 26 -15.89 -4.49 -14.36
N VAL A 27 -14.65 -4.99 -14.21
CA VAL A 27 -13.85 -4.77 -13.00
C VAL A 27 -13.60 -3.27 -12.79
N GLU A 28 -13.25 -2.55 -13.86
CA GLU A 28 -13.11 -1.08 -13.82
C GLU A 28 -14.43 -0.36 -13.54
N GLN A 29 -15.55 -0.80 -14.12
CA GLN A 29 -16.87 -0.25 -13.81
C GLN A 29 -17.25 -0.47 -12.34
N TYR A 30 -16.99 -1.67 -11.80
CA TYR A 30 -17.20 -1.97 -10.39
C TYR A 30 -16.33 -1.07 -9.51
N ARG A 31 -15.03 -0.96 -9.80
CA ARG A 31 -14.10 -0.05 -9.12
C ARG A 31 -14.63 1.38 -9.09
N ARG A 32 -15.03 1.92 -10.25
CA ARG A 32 -15.60 3.28 -10.37
C ARG A 32 -16.91 3.43 -9.60
N SER A 33 -17.76 2.40 -9.60
CA SER A 33 -19.04 2.42 -8.88
C SER A 33 -18.86 2.35 -7.37
N SER A 34 -17.89 1.56 -6.87
CA SER A 34 -17.51 1.52 -5.46
C SER A 34 -16.96 2.86 -4.97
N LEU A 35 -16.22 3.58 -5.81
CA LEU A 35 -15.72 4.93 -5.55
C LEU A 35 -16.81 6.02 -5.56
N ALA A 36 -17.95 5.76 -6.20
CA ALA A 36 -19.02 6.75 -6.31
C ALA A 36 -19.98 6.76 -5.10
N SER A 37 -19.96 5.72 -4.27
CA SER A 37 -20.91 5.57 -3.15
C SER A 37 -20.39 6.03 -1.79
N GLU A 38 -19.09 5.98 -1.50
CA GLU A 38 -18.56 6.42 -0.20
C GLU A 38 -17.12 6.91 -0.36
N ASP A 39 -16.91 8.20 -0.05
CA ASP A 39 -15.65 8.85 0.30
C ASP A 39 -14.47 8.76 -0.70
N ASP A 40 -13.76 9.89 -0.81
CA ASP A 40 -12.66 10.14 -1.74
C ASP A 40 -11.44 9.25 -1.44
N GLY A 41 -11.40 8.03 -2.00
CA GLY A 41 -10.32 7.08 -1.76
C GLY A 41 -10.05 6.20 -2.98
N GLU A 42 -9.23 6.71 -3.91
CA GLU A 42 -8.72 6.00 -5.09
C GLU A 42 -8.18 4.60 -4.75
N VAL A 43 -8.92 3.55 -5.09
CA VAL A 43 -8.48 2.16 -4.90
C VAL A 43 -7.51 1.73 -6.01
N SER A 44 -6.27 2.22 -5.98
CA SER A 44 -5.20 1.67 -6.83
C SER A 44 -4.85 0.22 -6.45
N PHE A 45 -4.62 -0.62 -7.47
CA PHE A 45 -4.02 -1.96 -7.33
C PHE A 45 -2.48 -1.89 -7.42
N GLU A 46 -1.90 -0.70 -7.45
CA GLU A 46 -0.57 -0.55 -6.87
C GLU A 46 -0.67 -0.84 -5.37
N GLU A 47 0.37 -1.48 -4.79
CA GLU A 47 0.58 -1.42 -3.34
C GLU A 47 0.26 0.01 -2.90
N VAL A 48 -0.63 0.15 -1.92
CA VAL A 48 -1.08 1.43 -1.37
C VAL A 48 0.16 2.24 -0.97
N LYS A 49 0.70 3.00 -1.92
CA LYS A 49 1.61 4.11 -1.68
C LYS A 49 0.69 5.23 -1.26
N GLU A 50 0.32 5.20 0.02
CA GLU A 50 -0.31 6.30 0.72
C GLU A 50 0.41 7.59 0.29
N GLU A 51 -0.36 8.55 -0.20
CA GLU A 51 0.16 9.78 -0.76
C GLU A 51 1.13 10.48 0.20
N LYS A 52 2.35 10.73 -0.31
CA LYS A 52 3.33 11.69 0.21
C LYS A 52 3.61 11.60 1.71
N ASP A 53 4.36 10.59 2.12
CA ASP A 53 5.21 10.79 3.29
C ASP A 53 6.52 10.06 3.10
N ASP A 54 7.50 10.81 2.60
CA ASP A 54 8.91 10.64 2.93
C ASP A 54 9.32 9.16 2.98
N GLU A 55 9.27 8.46 1.83
CA GLU A 55 9.50 7.00 1.74
C GLU A 55 10.87 6.57 2.31
N ASN A 56 11.77 7.53 2.55
CA ASN A 56 13.07 7.36 3.20
C ASN A 56 13.17 7.95 4.63
N ALA A 57 12.05 8.32 5.26
CA ALA A 57 12.06 8.88 6.60
C ALA A 57 12.20 7.81 7.70
N VAL A 58 13.37 7.76 8.32
CA VAL A 58 13.62 6.94 9.51
C VAL A 58 13.29 7.79 10.75
N TYR A 59 12.33 7.33 11.55
CA TYR A 59 11.95 7.97 12.81
C TYR A 59 12.60 7.22 13.98
N LEU A 60 13.50 7.90 14.68
CA LEU A 60 14.20 7.37 15.86
C LEU A 60 13.45 7.74 17.13
N TYR A 61 13.25 6.73 17.97
CA TYR A 61 12.68 6.84 19.29
C TYR A 61 13.69 6.39 20.35
N THR A 62 13.61 6.97 21.54
CA THR A 62 14.47 6.63 22.68
C THR A 62 13.62 6.26 23.89
N CYS A 63 14.24 5.60 24.87
CA CYS A 63 13.62 5.32 26.15
C CYS A 63 14.64 5.55 27.27
N GLU A 64 14.22 5.39 28.53
CA GLU A 64 15.11 5.54 29.70
C GLU A 64 16.21 4.47 29.79
N CYS A 65 16.24 3.50 28.88
CA CYS A 65 17.38 2.59 28.77
C CYS A 65 18.60 3.33 28.22
N VAL A 66 19.72 3.24 28.93
CA VAL A 66 21.02 3.77 28.48
C VAL A 66 21.38 3.21 27.10
N GLY A 67 21.49 4.09 26.11
CA GLY A 67 21.98 3.77 24.78
C GLY A 67 21.01 3.00 23.85
N GLN A 68 19.71 2.95 24.15
CA GLN A 68 18.76 2.30 23.25
C GLN A 68 18.01 3.27 22.35
N MET A 69 18.24 3.10 21.05
CA MET A 69 17.46 3.74 19.98
C MET A 69 16.56 2.69 19.33
N HIS A 70 15.33 3.10 19.04
CA HIS A 70 14.30 2.31 18.41
C HIS A 70 13.97 2.94 17.06
N ASP A 71 14.21 2.17 16.00
CA ASP A 71 13.86 2.57 14.65
C ASP A 71 12.37 2.26 14.44
N VAL A 72 11.60 3.30 14.14
CA VAL A 72 10.15 3.22 14.05
C VAL A 72 9.74 3.60 12.62
N PRO A 73 9.10 2.68 11.88
CA PRO A 73 8.55 2.98 10.56
C PRO A 73 7.49 4.07 10.63
N PHE A 74 7.31 4.81 9.53
CA PHE A 74 6.33 5.90 9.41
C PHE A 74 4.92 5.50 9.92
N GLY A 75 4.42 4.33 9.52
CA GLY A 75 3.10 3.85 9.96
C GLY A 75 2.97 3.63 11.48
N ILE A 76 4.06 3.46 12.22
CA ILE A 76 4.06 3.40 13.68
C ILE A 76 4.22 4.79 14.29
N HIS A 77 5.06 5.65 13.71
CA HIS A 77 5.16 7.07 14.08
C HIS A 77 3.79 7.77 14.03
N GLN A 78 3.06 7.57 12.93
CA GLN A 78 1.73 8.12 12.72
C GLN A 78 0.71 7.58 13.76
N LYS A 79 0.80 6.30 14.14
CA LYS A 79 -0.05 5.72 15.20
C LYS A 79 0.26 6.30 16.59
N ILE A 80 1.51 6.64 16.88
CA ILE A 80 1.91 7.28 18.13
C ILE A 80 1.38 8.72 18.17
N GLN A 81 1.56 9.48 17.08
CA GLN A 81 1.15 10.88 16.97
C GLN A 81 -0.38 11.07 16.89
N LEU A 82 -1.04 10.40 15.94
CA LEU A 82 -2.46 10.64 15.64
C LEU A 82 -3.41 9.85 16.53
N LYS A 83 -3.08 8.59 16.82
CA LYS A 83 -3.96 7.68 17.60
C LYS A 83 -3.63 7.64 19.09
N GLY A 84 -2.59 8.37 19.53
CA GLY A 84 -2.16 8.42 20.94
C GLY A 84 -1.72 7.06 21.51
N VAL A 85 -1.35 6.11 20.64
CA VAL A 85 -0.99 4.75 21.06
C VAL A 85 0.40 4.78 21.72
N LYS A 86 0.47 4.37 22.99
CA LYS A 86 1.72 4.30 23.74
C LYS A 86 2.48 3.01 23.43
N PHE A 87 3.52 3.10 22.62
CA PHE A 87 4.45 1.99 22.40
C PHE A 87 5.44 1.91 23.56
N LYS A 88 5.65 0.70 24.09
CA LYS A 88 6.52 0.45 25.23
C LYS A 88 7.80 -0.25 24.79
N CYS A 89 8.93 0.16 25.34
CA CYS A 89 10.20 -0.54 25.13
C CYS A 89 10.14 -1.95 25.74
N LYS A 90 10.65 -2.96 25.04
CA LYS A 90 10.66 -4.34 25.54
C LYS A 90 11.54 -4.55 26.78
N LYS A 91 12.49 -3.65 27.05
CA LYS A 91 13.44 -3.78 28.17
C LYS A 91 13.02 -3.00 29.41
N CYS A 92 12.79 -1.68 29.32
CA CYS A 92 12.33 -0.90 30.48
C CYS A 92 10.81 -0.89 30.65
N LYS A 93 10.02 -1.37 29.68
CA LYS A 93 8.55 -1.29 29.66
C LYS A 93 7.99 0.14 29.68
N GLU A 94 8.86 1.14 29.66
CA GLU A 94 8.48 2.55 29.57
C GLU A 94 8.10 2.95 28.15
N ALA A 95 7.30 4.01 28.05
CA ALA A 95 6.87 4.57 26.78
C ALA A 95 8.05 5.15 26.01
N ILE A 96 8.16 4.81 24.72
CA ILE A 96 9.21 5.37 23.87
C ILE A 96 8.89 6.83 23.52
N GLN A 97 9.91 7.69 23.53
CA GLN A 97 9.81 9.12 23.24
C GLN A 97 10.47 9.44 21.91
N PHE A 98 9.86 10.34 21.13
CA PHE A 98 10.39 10.75 19.84
C PHE A 98 11.72 11.48 20.00
N TYR A 99 12.72 11.11 19.19
CA TYR A 99 14.06 11.70 19.23
C TYR A 99 14.39 12.48 17.96
N LYS A 100 14.44 11.83 16.80
CA LYS A 100 14.86 12.48 15.55
C LYS A 100 14.26 11.81 14.31
N LYS A 101 14.03 12.60 13.27
CA LYS A 101 13.66 12.16 11.92
C LYS A 101 14.89 12.33 11.00
N TYR A 102 15.23 11.31 10.24
CA TYR A 102 16.15 11.40 9.11
C TYR A 102 15.36 11.22 7.83
N SER A 103 15.42 12.17 6.91
CA SER A 103 14.90 12.04 5.54
C SER A 103 16.10 12.14 4.61
N GLU A 104 16.39 11.07 3.86
CA GLU A 104 17.37 11.12 2.79
C GLU A 104 16.69 11.65 1.53
N ASN A 105 16.89 12.93 1.24
CA ASN A 105 16.53 13.55 -0.02
C ASN A 105 17.49 13.05 -1.11
N PHE A 106 17.06 12.11 -1.95
CA PHE A 106 17.72 11.78 -3.21
C PHE A 106 17.01 12.46 -4.38
#